data_AF-A0A7C2J6Z5-F1
#
_entry.id   AF-A0A7C2J6Z5-F1
#
_cell.length_a   1.000
_cell.length_b   1.000
_cell.length_c   1.000
_cell.angle_alpha   90.00
_cell.angle_beta   90.00
_cell.angle_gamma   90.00
#
_symmetry.space_group_name_H-M   'P 1'
#
loop_
_entity.id
_entity.type
_entity.pdbx_description
1 polymer ?
#
loop_
_entity_poly.entity_id
_entity_poly.type
_entity_poly.pdbx_seq_one_letter_code
_entity_poly.pdbx_strand_id
1 'polypeptide(L)'
;MDILVRIKRLVVARRVEFTIKATEERLRDGLTVEDVLESVVNANAIKKVLRSRSTARRGAAERLYVIESPTFTGTWVYTKRTIRRKAGQEVFYVLVSAKLAL
;
A
#
# COMPACT_ATOMS: atom_id res chain seq x y z
N MET A 1 1.08 -18.12 -5.70
CA MET A 1 0.55 -16.88 -6.32
C MET A 1 1.50 -15.75 -6.03
N ASP A 2 1.90 -15.02 -7.08
CA ASP A 2 2.78 -13.86 -6.95
C ASP A 2 2.20 -12.82 -5.96
N ILE A 3 3.06 -12.26 -5.12
CA ILE A 3 2.65 -11.38 -4.03
C ILE A 3 2.11 -10.04 -4.55
N LEU A 4 2.63 -9.53 -5.66
CA LEU A 4 2.12 -8.32 -6.29
C LEU A 4 0.74 -8.59 -6.89
N VAL A 5 0.54 -9.72 -7.58
CA VAL A 5 -0.78 -10.13 -8.08
C VAL A 5 -1.79 -10.24 -6.93
N ARG A 6 -1.39 -10.81 -5.78
CA ARG A 6 -2.25 -10.87 -4.59
C ARG A 6 -2.63 -9.49 -4.08
N ILE A 7 -1.67 -8.57 -3.99
CA ILE A 7 -1.94 -7.19 -3.57
C ILE A 7 -2.91 -6.50 -4.55
N LYS A 8 -2.66 -6.61 -5.86
CA LYS A 8 -3.53 -6.03 -6.89
C LYS A 8 -4.96 -6.53 -6.75
N ARG A 9 -5.16 -7.84 -6.52
CA ARG A 9 -6.50 -8.41 -6.31
C ARG A 9 -7.20 -7.86 -5.05
N LEU A 10 -6.47 -7.62 -3.96
CA LEU A 10 -7.05 -6.98 -2.77
C LEU A 10 -7.48 -5.54 -3.05
N VAL A 11 -6.68 -4.80 -3.83
CA VAL A 11 -7.02 -3.44 -4.27
C VAL A 11 -8.25 -3.41 -5.17
N VAL A 12 -8.29 -4.27 -6.19
CA VAL A 12 -9.44 -4.41 -7.09
C VAL A 12 -10.72 -4.77 -6.32
N ALA A 13 -10.60 -5.64 -5.31
CA ALA A 13 -11.71 -6.01 -4.43
C ALA A 13 -12.07 -4.94 -3.38
N ARG A 14 -11.47 -3.74 -3.44
CA ARG A 14 -11.63 -2.64 -2.46
C ARG A 14 -11.37 -3.05 -1.01
N ARG A 15 -10.54 -4.07 -0.79
CA ARG A 15 -10.12 -4.54 0.55
C ARG A 15 -8.91 -3.76 1.04
N VAL A 16 -9.03 -2.44 1.08
CA VAL A 16 -7.94 -1.51 1.40
C VAL A 16 -8.32 -0.62 2.57
N GLU A 17 -7.44 -0.55 3.57
CA GLU A 17 -7.56 0.40 4.69
C GLU A 17 -6.33 1.32 4.73
N PHE A 18 -6.57 2.60 4.99
CA PHE A 18 -5.55 3.62 5.20
C PHE A 18 -5.39 3.91 6.69
N THR A 19 -4.14 4.09 7.16
CA THR A 19 -3.90 4.64 8.49
C THR A 19 -4.19 6.14 8.49
N ILE A 20 -4.43 6.72 9.68
CA ILE A 20 -4.61 8.18 9.85
C ILE A 20 -3.46 8.95 9.18
N LYS A 21 -2.21 8.55 9.48
CA LYS A 21 -1.01 9.12 8.86
C LYS A 21 -1.03 9.04 7.33
N ALA A 22 -1.38 7.88 6.76
CA ALA A 22 -1.42 7.71 5.31
C ALA A 22 -2.53 8.57 4.68
N THR A 23 -3.66 8.76 5.38
CA THR A 23 -4.72 9.68 4.96
C THR A 23 -4.25 11.13 4.96
N GLU A 24 -3.56 11.57 6.02
CA GLU A 24 -3.02 12.93 6.13
C GLU A 24 -1.97 13.24 5.06
N GLU A 25 -1.02 12.32 4.81
CA GLU A 25 -0.01 12.50 3.77
C GLU A 25 -0.64 12.55 2.37
N ARG A 26 -1.59 11.64 2.09
CA ARG A 26 -2.33 11.62 0.83
C ARG A 26 -3.04 12.96 0.57
N LEU A 27 -3.75 13.48 1.58
CA LEU A 27 -4.46 14.76 1.49
C LEU A 27 -3.50 15.94 1.30
N ARG A 28 -2.35 15.94 1.99
CA ARG A 28 -1.31 16.97 1.82
C ARG A 28 -0.77 17.04 0.40
N ASP A 29 -0.65 15.88 -0.25
CA ASP A 29 -0.12 15.75 -1.61
C ASP A 29 -1.21 15.86 -2.70
N GLY A 30 -2.45 16.17 -2.32
CA GLY A 30 -3.57 16.32 -3.26
C GLY A 30 -4.00 15.02 -3.94
N LEU A 31 -3.59 13.86 -3.41
CA LEU A 31 -3.90 12.56 -3.99
C LEU A 31 -5.30 12.11 -3.54
N THR A 32 -6.09 11.52 -4.45
CA THR A 32 -7.34 10.84 -4.12
C THR A 32 -7.08 9.42 -3.64
N VAL A 33 -8.11 8.74 -3.12
CA VAL A 33 -7.98 7.31 -2.80
C VAL A 33 -7.74 6.53 -4.09
N GLU A 34 -8.45 6.88 -5.14
CA GLU A 34 -8.37 6.29 -6.49
C GLU A 34 -6.94 6.36 -7.03
N ASP A 35 -6.28 7.52 -6.97
CA ASP A 35 -4.88 7.68 -7.41
C ASP A 35 -3.95 6.64 -6.76
N VAL A 36 -4.11 6.44 -5.45
CA VAL A 36 -3.29 5.46 -4.72
C VAL A 36 -3.63 4.06 -5.20
N LEU A 37 -4.91 3.70 -5.34
CA LEU A 37 -5.30 2.35 -5.78
C LEU A 37 -4.86 2.07 -7.23
N GLU A 38 -5.01 3.04 -8.12
CA GLU A 38 -4.59 2.98 -9.52
C GLU A 38 -3.09 2.71 -9.63
N SER A 39 -2.28 3.51 -8.93
CA SER A 39 -0.83 3.31 -8.89
C SER A 39 -0.48 1.87 -8.49
N VAL A 40 -1.19 1.32 -7.51
CA VAL A 40 -0.96 -0.06 -7.06
C VAL A 40 -1.32 -1.10 -8.11
N VAL A 41 -2.41 -0.89 -8.84
CA VAL A 41 -2.84 -1.77 -9.93
C VAL A 41 -1.87 -1.68 -11.11
N ASN A 42 -1.34 -0.49 -11.39
CA ASN A 42 -0.38 -0.23 -12.47
C ASN A 42 1.03 -0.77 -12.19
N ALA A 43 1.38 -1.01 -10.92
CA ALA A 43 2.73 -1.41 -10.55
C ALA A 43 3.19 -2.71 -11.26
N ASN A 44 4.35 -2.68 -11.92
CA ASN A 44 4.92 -3.86 -12.58
C ASN A 44 5.76 -4.73 -11.65
N ALA A 45 6.27 -4.15 -10.56
CA ALA A 45 7.10 -4.84 -9.58
C ALA A 45 6.90 -4.28 -8.18
N ILE A 46 7.35 -5.04 -7.17
CA ILE A 46 7.56 -4.53 -5.82
C ILE A 46 8.96 -3.92 -5.77
N LYS A 47 9.05 -2.61 -5.57
CA LYS A 47 10.34 -1.88 -5.48
C LYS A 47 11.21 -2.39 -4.34
N LYS A 48 10.61 -2.66 -3.17
CA LYS A 48 11.34 -3.18 -2.01
C LYS A 48 10.45 -3.97 -1.07
N VAL A 49 11.00 -5.02 -0.46
CA VAL A 49 10.38 -5.72 0.66
C VAL A 49 11.20 -5.45 1.92
N LEU A 50 10.57 -4.83 2.91
CA LEU A 50 11.18 -4.53 4.20
C LEU A 50 10.60 -5.46 5.26
N ARG A 51 11.43 -5.91 6.20
CA ARG A 51 10.95 -6.53 7.44
C ARG A 51 10.60 -5.41 8.42
N SER A 52 9.38 -5.42 8.95
CA SER A 52 9.01 -4.52 10.04
C SER A 52 9.81 -4.90 11.29
N ARG A 53 10.51 -3.94 11.89
CA ARG A 53 11.30 -4.11 13.13
C ARG A 53 10.62 -3.51 14.35
N SER A 54 9.33 -3.16 14.26
CA SER A 54 8.61 -2.52 15.37
C SER A 54 8.52 -3.49 16.55
N THR A 55 9.04 -3.07 17.70
CA THR A 55 9.05 -3.80 18.98
C THR A 55 7.65 -3.96 19.60
N ALA A 56 6.66 -3.18 19.13
CA ALA A 56 5.33 -3.10 19.72
C ALA A 56 4.35 -4.22 19.28
N ARG A 57 4.78 -5.28 18.56
CA ARG A 57 3.86 -6.31 18.06
C ARG A 57 4.31 -7.76 18.30
N ARG A 58 3.40 -8.54 18.91
CA ARG A 58 3.55 -9.94 19.38
C ARG A 58 3.43 -11.02 18.28
N GLY A 59 3.83 -10.76 17.05
CA GLY A 59 3.58 -11.70 15.93
C GLY A 59 4.69 -11.79 14.89
N ALA A 60 4.61 -12.82 14.03
CA ALA A 60 5.54 -13.10 12.94
C ALA A 60 5.89 -11.84 12.14
N ALA A 61 7.17 -11.67 11.80
CA ALA A 61 7.71 -10.46 11.20
C ALA A 61 6.88 -9.94 10.01
N GLU A 62 6.13 -8.86 10.25
CA GLU A 62 5.28 -8.25 9.24
C GLU A 62 6.13 -7.69 8.08
N ARG A 63 5.83 -8.10 6.85
CA ARG A 63 6.49 -7.59 5.65
C ARG A 63 5.84 -6.29 5.21
N LEU A 64 6.66 -5.30 4.90
CA LEU A 64 6.24 -4.04 4.31
C LEU A 64 6.66 -4.04 2.83
N TYR A 65 5.68 -3.96 1.95
CA TYR A 65 5.88 -3.89 0.51
C TYR A 65 5.92 -2.43 0.09
N VAL A 66 6.99 -2.04 -0.57
CA VAL A 66 7.16 -0.71 -1.15
C VAL A 66 6.85 -0.82 -2.63
N ILE A 67 5.86 -0.06 -3.09
CA ILE A 67 5.50 0.06 -4.50
C ILE A 67 5.61 1.53 -4.89
N GLU A 68 6.14 1.75 -6.08
CA GLU A 68 6.22 3.06 -6.71
C GLU A 68 5.80 2.86 -8.17
N SER A 69 4.77 3.59 -8.57
CA SER A 69 4.11 3.40 -9.87
C SER A 69 3.26 4.62 -10.21
N PRO A 70 3.05 4.92 -11.50
CA PRO A 70 2.17 6.02 -11.90
C PRO A 70 0.67 5.70 -11.73
N THR A 71 -0.12 6.73 -11.48
CA THR A 71 -1.58 6.77 -11.71
C THR A 71 -1.91 6.71 -13.21
N PHE A 72 -3.19 6.71 -13.59
CA PHE A 72 -3.56 6.83 -15.01
C PHE A 72 -3.19 8.18 -15.63
N THR A 73 -3.04 9.22 -14.83
CA THR A 73 -2.59 10.56 -15.26
C THR A 73 -1.06 10.72 -15.29
N GLY A 74 -0.31 9.68 -14.94
CA GLY A 74 1.15 9.69 -14.95
C GLY A 74 1.80 10.21 -13.66
N THR A 75 1.01 10.54 -12.63
CA THR A 75 1.51 10.96 -11.32
C THR A 75 2.14 9.78 -10.60
N TRP A 76 3.43 9.85 -10.26
CA TRP A 76 4.10 8.78 -9.54
C TRP A 76 3.74 8.78 -8.06
N VAL A 77 3.21 7.66 -7.57
CA VAL A 77 2.82 7.50 -6.17
C VAL A 77 3.70 6.46 -5.51
N TYR A 78 4.33 6.86 -4.40
CA TYR A 78 5.06 5.96 -3.52
C TYR A 78 4.13 5.43 -2.43
N THR A 79 4.00 4.10 -2.31
CA THR A 79 3.19 3.44 -1.29
C THR A 79 4.01 2.48 -0.43
N LYS A 80 3.79 2.51 0.88
CA LYS A 80 4.32 1.52 1.83
C LYS A 80 3.19 0.83 2.59
N ARG A 81 3.10 -0.49 2.43
CA ARG A 81 1.90 -1.27 2.78
C ARG A 81 2.22 -2.63 3.38
N THR A 82 1.22 -3.27 3.96
CA THR A 82 1.28 -4.65 4.43
C THR A 82 -0.03 -5.38 4.16
N ILE A 83 -0.05 -6.69 4.37
CA ILE A 83 -1.27 -7.50 4.35
C ILE A 83 -1.50 -8.00 5.78
N ARG A 84 -2.70 -7.78 6.31
CA ARG A 84 -3.14 -8.33 7.60
C ARG A 84 -4.42 -9.14 7.41
N ARG A 85 -4.76 -9.93 8.42
CA ARG A 85 -6.10 -10.53 8.53
C ARG A 85 -6.92 -9.74 9.55
N LYS A 86 -8.16 -9.40 9.19
CA LYS A 86 -9.16 -8.76 10.05
C LYS A 86 -10.50 -9.44 9.82
N ALA A 87 -11.16 -9.86 10.90
CA ALA A 87 -12.44 -10.58 10.86
C ALA A 87 -12.46 -11.76 9.84
N GLY A 88 -11.40 -12.57 9.83
CA GLY A 88 -11.27 -13.72 8.91
C GLY A 88 -10.91 -13.38 7.46
N GLN A 89 -10.86 -12.10 7.09
CA GLN A 89 -10.54 -11.66 5.73
C GLN A 89 -9.15 -11.04 5.64
N GLU A 90 -8.51 -11.21 4.49
CA GLU A 90 -7.26 -10.51 4.19
C GLU A 90 -7.55 -9.07 3.79
N VAL A 91 -6.94 -8.14 4.51
CA VAL A 91 -7.06 -6.71 4.30
C VAL A 91 -5.69 -6.16 3.95
N PHE A 92 -5.66 -5.36 2.91
CA PHE A 92 -4.49 -4.64 2.46
C PHE A 92 -4.38 -3.31 3.21
N TYR A 93 -3.38 -3.19 4.08
CA TYR A 93 -3.17 -2.01 4.91
C TYR A 93 -2.13 -1.09 4.26
N VAL A 94 -2.56 0.07 3.80
CA VAL A 94 -1.66 1.16 3.36
C VAL A 94 -1.24 1.92 4.61
N LEU A 95 -0.02 1.63 5.08
CA LEU A 95 0.34 1.89 6.48
C LEU A 95 1.02 3.24 6.73
N VAL A 96 1.76 3.80 5.76
CA VAL A 96 2.80 4.78 6.15
C VAL A 96 2.97 5.97 5.23
N SER A 97 2.84 5.81 3.91
CA SER A 97 3.03 6.92 2.98
C SER A 97 2.32 6.68 1.66
N ALA A 98 1.66 7.72 1.16
CA ALA A 98 1.10 7.85 -0.17
C ALA A 98 1.44 9.27 -0.60
N LYS A 99 2.59 9.41 -1.24
CA LYS A 99 3.15 10.71 -1.59
C LYS A 99 3.66 10.73 -3.01
N LEU A 100 3.82 11.91 -3.57
CA LEU A 100 4.51 12.09 -4.84
C LEU A 100 5.92 11.49 -4.74
N ALA A 101 6.27 10.64 -5.71
CA ALA A 101 7.66 10.22 -5.88
C ALA A 101 8.39 11.36 -6.61
N LEU A 102 9.33 12.00 -5.91
CA LEU A 102 10.34 12.89 -6.50
C LEU A 102 11.49 12.05 -7.05
#